data_AF-A0AAP8DZH5-F1
#
_entry.id   AF-A0AAP8DZH5-F1
#
_cell.length_a   1.000
_cell.length_b   1.000
_cell.length_c   1.000
_cell.angle_alpha   90.00
_cell.angle_beta   90.00
_cell.angle_gamma   90.00
#
_symmetry.space_group_name_H-M   'P 1'
#
loop_
_entity.id
_entity.type
_entity.pdbx_description
1 polymer ?
#
loop_
_entity_poly.entity_id
_entity_poly.type
_entity_poly.pdbx_seq_one_letter_code
_entity_poly.pdbx_strand_id
1 'polypeptide(L)'
;MKIDNYKPDYLVEAVYQLDPKRLQALNVRAVMVDLDNTLIAWDNPDGTPELLAWLLDMQENGLKVVVVSNNKQARVARAVEKFGVQYIWRAMKPFAWGIKKALRLLDERPENVIMVGDQLMTDIRAAHRAGVRSILVKPLVASDSWSTQVNRWRERRVWKKLIARDGEPVWKTSL
;
A
#
# COMPACT_ATOMS: atom_id res chain seq x y z
N MET A 1 -6.46 22.13 -1.18
CA MET A 1 -6.37 20.66 -1.09
C MET A 1 -6.38 20.28 0.38
N LYS A 2 -7.37 19.51 0.86
CA LYS A 2 -7.52 19.19 2.29
C LYS A 2 -6.41 18.24 2.75
N ILE A 3 -5.84 18.51 3.92
CA ILE A 3 -4.74 17.71 4.49
C ILE A 3 -5.21 16.30 4.89
N ASP A 4 -6.50 16.14 5.18
CA ASP A 4 -7.11 14.84 5.55
C ASP A 4 -7.02 13.80 4.44
N ASN A 5 -6.87 14.23 3.19
CA ASN A 5 -6.64 13.33 2.06
C ASN A 5 -5.26 12.64 2.11
N TYR A 6 -4.42 12.99 3.09
CA TYR A 6 -3.08 12.46 3.30
C TYR A 6 -2.89 11.86 4.69
N LYS A 7 -3.92 11.86 5.54
CA LYS A 7 -3.82 11.27 6.87
C LYS A 7 -4.11 9.78 6.76
N PRO A 8 -3.14 8.87 6.92
CA PRO A 8 -3.44 7.45 6.87
C PRO A 8 -4.38 7.04 8.01
N ASP A 9 -5.21 6.01 7.77
CA ASP A 9 -6.11 5.47 8.80
C ASP A 9 -5.33 4.66 9.84
N TYR A 10 -4.27 3.97 9.41
CA TYR A 10 -3.37 3.21 10.28
C TYR A 10 -1.90 3.41 9.90
N LEU A 11 -1.04 3.27 10.90
CA LEU A 11 0.42 3.29 10.77
C LEU A 11 0.99 1.96 11.26
N VAL A 12 1.71 1.27 10.40
CA VAL A 12 2.31 -0.04 10.70
C VAL A 12 3.78 -0.01 10.30
N GLU A 13 4.69 -0.63 11.04
CA GLU A 13 6.11 -0.50 10.69
C GLU A 13 6.46 -1.18 9.37
N ALA A 14 5.90 -2.37 9.12
CA ALA A 14 6.13 -3.12 7.90
C ALA A 14 4.86 -3.84 7.42
N VAL A 15 4.75 -4.06 6.10
CA VAL A 15 3.63 -4.81 5.51
C VAL A 15 3.51 -6.23 6.07
N TYR A 16 4.65 -6.86 6.42
CA TYR A 16 4.71 -8.20 6.98
C TYR A 16 4.16 -8.33 8.40
N GLN A 17 3.84 -7.20 9.05
CA GLN A 17 3.23 -7.15 10.38
C GLN A 17 1.70 -7.08 10.35
N LEU A 18 1.10 -7.11 9.16
CA LEU A 18 -0.35 -7.18 9.00
C LEU A 18 -0.82 -8.59 9.35
N ASP A 19 -1.67 -8.70 10.38
CA ASP A 19 -2.26 -9.95 10.83
C ASP A 19 -3.62 -10.16 10.11
N PRO A 20 -3.79 -11.27 9.37
CA PRO A 20 -5.04 -11.51 8.65
C PRO A 20 -6.30 -11.49 9.52
N LYS A 21 -6.22 -12.02 10.75
CA LYS A 21 -7.37 -12.12 11.65
C LYS A 21 -7.79 -10.75 12.16
N ARG A 22 -6.83 -9.88 12.45
CA ARG A 22 -7.14 -8.51 12.86
C ARG A 22 -7.68 -7.67 11.71
N LEU A 23 -7.16 -7.84 10.49
CA LEU A 23 -7.75 -7.24 9.30
C LEU A 23 -9.23 -7.67 9.12
N GLN A 24 -9.53 -8.96 9.31
CA GLN A 24 -10.91 -9.45 9.28
C GLN A 24 -11.78 -8.88 10.40
N ALA A 25 -11.25 -8.69 11.61
CA ALA A 25 -11.95 -8.02 12.69
C ALA A 25 -12.29 -6.55 12.36
N LEU A 26 -11.52 -5.93 11.46
CA LEU A 26 -11.81 -4.62 10.87
C LEU A 26 -12.77 -4.69 9.66
N ASN A 27 -13.38 -5.85 9.40
CA ASN A 27 -14.22 -6.15 8.24
C ASN A 27 -13.48 -5.97 6.89
N VAL A 28 -12.17 -6.19 6.87
CA VAL A 28 -11.38 -6.25 5.63
C VAL A 28 -11.47 -7.65 5.04
N ARG A 29 -11.71 -7.71 3.73
CA ARG A 29 -11.77 -8.94 2.91
C ARG A 29 -10.70 -8.98 1.83
N ALA A 30 -10.12 -7.82 1.49
CA ALA A 30 -9.04 -7.74 0.54
C ALA A 30 -8.03 -6.65 0.88
N VAL A 31 -6.78 -6.90 0.50
CA VAL A 31 -5.65 -5.99 0.67
C VAL A 31 -5.14 -5.58 -0.71
N MET A 32 -5.12 -4.27 -0.96
CA MET A 32 -4.36 -3.68 -2.04
C MET A 32 -3.01 -3.25 -1.50
N VAL A 33 -1.94 -3.51 -2.24
CA VAL A 33 -0.60 -3.24 -1.73
C VAL A 33 0.30 -2.66 -2.82
N ASP A 34 1.09 -1.64 -2.49
CA ASP A 34 2.12 -1.14 -3.40
C ASP A 34 3.27 -2.14 -3.53
N LEU A 35 4.01 -2.04 -4.63
CA LEU A 35 5.10 -2.95 -4.94
C LEU A 35 6.45 -2.43 -4.41
N ASP A 36 6.97 -1.39 -5.07
CA ASP A 36 8.32 -0.88 -4.81
C ASP A 36 8.33 -0.12 -3.47
N ASN A 37 9.32 -0.39 -2.62
CA ASN A 37 9.48 0.18 -1.28
C ASN A 37 8.36 -0.12 -0.27
N THR A 38 7.40 -0.98 -0.63
CA THR A 38 6.38 -1.54 0.27
C THR A 38 6.53 -3.05 0.42
N LEU A 39 6.39 -3.83 -0.67
CA LEU A 39 6.58 -5.30 -0.66
C LEU A 39 8.02 -5.71 -0.96
N ILE A 40 8.68 -4.99 -1.86
CA ILE A 40 10.05 -5.31 -2.27
C ILE A 40 10.88 -4.04 -2.28
N ALA A 41 12.16 -4.16 -1.93
CA ALA A 41 13.10 -3.09 -2.19
C ALA A 41 13.11 -2.80 -3.69
N TRP A 42 13.11 -1.53 -4.08
CA TRP A 42 12.99 -1.14 -5.49
C TRP A 42 14.14 -1.65 -6.36
N ASP A 43 15.29 -1.97 -5.76
CA ASP A 43 16.51 -2.51 -6.37
C ASP A 43 16.62 -4.04 -6.32
N ASN A 44 15.67 -4.73 -5.67
CA ASN A 44 15.57 -6.20 -5.66
C ASN A 44 14.35 -6.66 -6.49
N PRO A 45 14.55 -7.10 -7.75
CA PRO A 45 13.45 -7.31 -8.67
C PRO A 45 12.68 -8.62 -8.44
N ASP A 46 13.25 -9.58 -7.71
CA ASP A 46 12.79 -10.97 -7.74
C ASP A 46 11.88 -11.35 -6.56
N GLY A 47 11.46 -10.41 -5.71
CA GLY A 47 10.66 -10.73 -4.53
C GLY A 47 11.42 -11.55 -3.49
N THR A 48 10.89 -11.63 -2.28
CA THR A 48 11.58 -12.28 -1.16
C THR A 48 10.79 -13.50 -0.65
N PRO A 49 11.43 -14.45 0.06
CA PRO A 49 10.71 -15.54 0.73
C PRO A 49 9.64 -15.02 1.72
N GLU A 50 9.90 -13.90 2.37
CA GLU A 50 8.98 -13.24 3.31
C GLU A 50 7.72 -12.74 2.58
N LEU A 51 7.87 -12.20 1.37
CA LEU A 51 6.75 -11.84 0.51
C LEU A 51 5.85 -13.05 0.21
N LEU A 52 6.45 -14.17 -0.17
CA LEU A 52 5.69 -15.39 -0.45
C LEU A 52 4.95 -15.88 0.80
N ALA A 53 5.64 -15.96 1.94
CA ALA A 53 5.04 -16.40 3.20
C ALA A 53 3.86 -15.52 3.61
N TRP A 54 4.00 -14.19 3.48
CA TRP A 54 2.94 -13.25 3.80
C TRP A 54 1.73 -13.34 2.86
N LEU A 55 1.96 -13.53 1.55
CA LEU A 55 0.90 -13.74 0.58
C LEU A 55 0.12 -15.03 0.86
N LEU A 56 0.84 -16.11 1.20
CA LEU A 56 0.23 -17.38 1.57
C LEU A 56 -0.61 -17.26 2.83
N ASP A 57 -0.08 -16.62 3.88
CA ASP A 57 -0.82 -16.41 5.14
C ASP A 57 -2.11 -15.61 4.91
N MET A 58 -2.06 -14.55 4.11
CA MET A 58 -3.26 -13.79 3.73
C MET A 58 -4.28 -14.66 3.01
N GLN A 59 -3.83 -15.45 2.04
CA GLN A 59 -4.69 -16.31 1.23
C GLN A 59 -5.30 -17.46 2.05
N GLU A 60 -4.53 -18.12 2.90
CA GLU A 60 -4.97 -19.22 3.78
C GLU A 60 -6.02 -18.75 4.78
N ASN A 61 -5.92 -17.49 5.23
CA ASN A 61 -6.93 -16.85 6.06
C ASN A 61 -8.10 -16.27 5.25
N GLY A 62 -8.16 -16.45 3.93
CA GLY A 62 -9.28 -16.03 3.09
C GLY A 62 -9.29 -14.55 2.70
N LEU A 63 -8.16 -13.84 2.82
CA LEU A 63 -8.00 -12.49 2.31
C LEU A 63 -7.48 -12.51 0.88
N LYS A 64 -8.12 -11.74 0.00
CA LYS A 64 -7.62 -11.52 -1.37
C LYS A 64 -6.50 -10.47 -1.33
N VAL A 65 -5.41 -10.70 -2.06
CA VAL A 65 -4.34 -9.70 -2.22
C VAL A 65 -4.20 -9.29 -3.68
N VAL A 66 -4.11 -7.98 -3.93
CA VAL A 66 -3.81 -7.44 -5.26
C VAL A 66 -2.72 -6.38 -5.18
N VAL A 67 -1.72 -6.48 -6.06
CA VAL A 67 -0.67 -5.47 -6.15
C VAL A 67 -1.13 -4.29 -7.00
N VAL A 68 -0.95 -3.06 -6.53
CA VAL A 68 -1.36 -1.82 -7.23
C VAL A 68 -0.16 -0.89 -7.36
N SER A 69 0.47 -0.90 -8.53
CA SER A 69 1.73 -0.17 -8.78
C SER A 69 1.62 0.82 -9.93
N ASN A 70 2.33 1.94 -9.82
CA ASN A 70 2.52 2.89 -10.93
C ASN A 70 3.54 2.42 -11.98
N ASN A 71 4.22 1.30 -11.73
CA ASN A 71 5.30 0.82 -12.58
C ASN A 71 4.80 0.19 -13.89
N LYS A 72 5.74 -0.11 -14.80
CA LYS A 72 5.48 -0.79 -16.07
C LYS A 72 5.10 -2.25 -15.82
N GLN A 73 4.28 -2.81 -16.70
CA GLN A 73 3.81 -4.19 -16.59
C GLN A 73 4.95 -5.19 -16.38
N ALA A 74 6.01 -5.14 -17.20
CA ALA A 74 7.14 -6.08 -17.10
C ALA A 74 7.79 -6.12 -15.70
N ARG A 75 7.88 -4.98 -15.01
CA ARG A 75 8.44 -4.90 -13.66
C ARG A 75 7.51 -5.51 -12.62
N VAL A 76 6.21 -5.22 -12.71
CA VAL A 76 5.20 -5.75 -11.79
C VAL A 76 5.07 -7.26 -12.00
N ALA A 77 4.90 -7.69 -13.24
CA ALA A 77 4.82 -9.09 -13.66
C ALA A 77 5.98 -9.92 -13.11
N ARG A 78 7.23 -9.48 -13.36
CA ARG A 78 8.43 -10.17 -12.86
C ARG A 78 8.41 -10.39 -11.34
N ALA A 79 7.91 -9.41 -10.59
CA ALA A 79 7.89 -9.50 -9.14
C ALA A 79 6.80 -10.42 -8.60
N VAL A 80 5.62 -10.49 -9.23
CA VAL A 80 4.44 -11.11 -8.61
C VAL A 80 3.81 -12.28 -9.36
N GLU A 81 4.05 -12.43 -10.67
CA GLU A 81 3.38 -13.49 -11.47
C GLU A 81 3.76 -14.89 -11.01
N LYS A 82 5.03 -15.09 -10.61
CA LYS A 82 5.50 -16.38 -10.07
C LYS A 82 4.83 -16.79 -8.75
N PHE A 83 4.16 -15.85 -8.08
CA PHE A 83 3.41 -16.08 -6.86
C PHE A 83 1.89 -16.17 -7.10
N GLY A 84 1.43 -16.08 -8.35
CA GLY A 84 0.01 -16.15 -8.69
C GLY A 84 -0.83 -14.96 -8.23
N VAL A 85 -0.20 -13.85 -7.82
CA VAL A 85 -0.90 -12.68 -7.29
C VAL A 85 -1.39 -11.78 -8.42
N GLN A 86 -2.66 -11.37 -8.32
CA GLN A 86 -3.25 -10.42 -9.26
C GLN A 86 -2.62 -9.03 -9.11
N TYR A 87 -2.54 -8.28 -10.21
CA TYR A 87 -1.93 -6.95 -10.18
C TYR A 87 -2.55 -5.92 -11.14
N ILE A 88 -2.43 -4.66 -10.75
CA ILE A 88 -2.67 -3.47 -11.56
C ILE A 88 -1.34 -2.75 -11.78
N TRP A 89 -0.91 -2.69 -13.04
CA TRP A 89 0.22 -1.86 -13.48
C TRP A 89 -0.28 -0.49 -13.95
N ARG A 90 0.62 0.51 -14.00
CA ARG A 90 0.28 1.93 -14.28
C ARG A 90 -1.00 2.37 -13.57
N ALA A 91 -1.07 2.15 -12.25
CA ALA A 91 -2.23 2.47 -11.43
C ALA A 91 -2.61 3.97 -11.43
N MET A 92 -1.71 4.85 -11.90
CA MET A 92 -1.90 6.30 -11.94
C MET A 92 -2.14 6.91 -10.56
N LYS A 93 -1.60 6.32 -9.48
CA LYS A 93 -1.59 6.96 -8.15
C LYS A 93 -0.88 8.31 -8.26
N PRO A 94 -1.43 9.42 -7.73
CA PRO A 94 -2.47 9.49 -6.69
C PRO A 94 -3.92 9.55 -7.16
N PHE A 95 -4.21 9.31 -8.44
CA PHE A 95 -5.59 9.24 -8.91
C PHE A 95 -6.24 7.93 -8.46
N ALA A 96 -7.56 7.93 -8.31
CA ALA A 96 -8.32 6.75 -7.88
C ALA A 96 -8.44 5.66 -8.96
N TRP A 97 -7.92 5.89 -10.17
CA TRP A 97 -8.15 5.03 -11.33
C TRP A 97 -7.70 3.58 -11.10
N GLY A 98 -6.45 3.38 -10.67
CA GLY A 98 -5.91 2.05 -10.40
C GLY A 98 -6.60 1.35 -9.24
N ILE A 99 -6.91 2.08 -8.17
CA ILE A 99 -7.64 1.55 -7.00
C ILE A 99 -9.06 1.11 -7.41
N LYS A 100 -9.78 1.91 -8.20
CA LYS A 100 -11.12 1.53 -8.71
C LYS A 100 -11.07 0.34 -9.67
N LYS A 101 -9.97 0.18 -10.42
CA LYS A 101 -9.75 -1.02 -11.25
C LYS A 101 -9.51 -2.25 -10.38
N ALA A 102 -8.70 -2.13 -9.33
CA ALA A 102 -8.47 -3.19 -8.36
C ALA A 102 -9.75 -3.59 -7.61
N LEU A 103 -10.59 -2.64 -7.20
CA LEU A 103 -11.89 -2.94 -6.56
C LEU A 103 -12.78 -3.82 -7.45
N ARG A 104 -12.85 -3.51 -8.76
CA ARG A 104 -13.60 -4.32 -9.73
C ARG A 104 -12.99 -5.70 -9.95
N LEU A 105 -11.67 -5.82 -9.90
CA LEU A 105 -10.98 -7.11 -10.03
C LEU A 105 -11.24 -8.00 -8.82
N LEU A 106 -11.26 -7.41 -7.62
CA LEU A 106 -11.52 -8.10 -6.37
C LEU A 106 -13.01 -8.46 -6.18
N ASP A 107 -13.90 -7.79 -6.92
CA ASP A 107 -15.35 -7.82 -6.71
C ASP A 107 -15.72 -7.47 -5.25
N GLU A 108 -15.18 -6.35 -4.76
CA GLU A 108 -15.36 -5.91 -3.37
C GLU A 108 -15.78 -4.45 -3.26
N ARG A 109 -16.45 -4.14 -2.15
CA ARG A 109 -16.85 -2.77 -1.79
C ARG A 109 -15.66 -2.03 -1.14
N PRO A 110 -15.51 -0.71 -1.35
CA PRO A 110 -14.39 0.06 -0.78
C PRO A 110 -14.20 -0.10 0.73
N GLU A 111 -15.30 -0.22 1.48
CA GLU A 111 -15.30 -0.42 2.94
C GLU A 111 -14.68 -1.76 3.38
N ASN A 112 -14.73 -2.79 2.52
CA ASN A 112 -14.16 -4.11 2.78
C ASN A 112 -12.69 -4.22 2.33
N VAL A 113 -12.10 -3.15 1.80
CA VAL A 113 -10.76 -3.17 1.22
C VAL A 113 -9.87 -2.15 1.92
N ILE A 114 -8.57 -2.47 1.99
CA ILE A 114 -7.56 -1.58 2.55
C ILE A 114 -6.37 -1.45 1.59
N MET A 115 -5.85 -0.24 1.42
CA MET A 115 -4.65 0.05 0.63
C MET A 115 -3.44 0.21 1.54
N VAL A 116 -2.36 -0.49 1.23
CA VAL A 116 -1.10 -0.47 1.98
C VAL A 116 0.01 0.08 1.09
N GLY A 117 0.72 1.10 1.56
CA GLY A 117 1.85 1.67 0.83
C GLY A 117 2.74 2.54 1.72
N ASP A 118 3.88 2.96 1.22
CA ASP A 118 4.88 3.74 1.96
C ASP A 118 4.85 5.24 1.61
N GLN A 119 3.98 5.66 0.70
CA GLN A 119 3.90 7.05 0.22
C GLN A 119 2.55 7.72 0.48
N LEU A 120 2.59 8.83 1.22
CA LEU A 120 1.44 9.69 1.46
C LEU A 120 0.92 10.33 0.15
N MET A 121 1.84 10.78 -0.71
CA MET A 121 1.48 11.58 -1.89
C MET A 121 0.85 10.76 -3.00
N THR A 122 0.97 9.43 -2.95
CA THR A 122 0.51 8.49 -3.96
C THR A 122 -0.52 7.53 -3.38
N ASP A 123 -0.12 6.63 -2.48
CA ASP A 123 -0.94 5.51 -2.00
C ASP A 123 -2.10 5.98 -1.14
N ILE A 124 -1.81 6.68 -0.04
CA ILE A 124 -2.81 7.18 0.91
C ILE A 124 -3.80 8.09 0.19
N ARG A 125 -3.30 9.01 -0.64
CA ARG A 125 -4.14 9.90 -1.42
C ARG A 125 -5.01 9.17 -2.45
N ALA A 126 -4.50 8.14 -3.11
CA ALA A 126 -5.28 7.36 -4.08
C ALA A 126 -6.39 6.56 -3.37
N ALA A 127 -6.07 5.96 -2.22
CA ALA A 127 -7.01 5.22 -1.38
C ALA A 127 -8.18 6.12 -0.94
N HIS A 128 -7.89 7.27 -0.36
CA HIS A 128 -8.91 8.20 0.13
C HIS A 128 -9.80 8.73 -0.99
N ARG A 129 -9.24 8.99 -2.17
CA ARG A 129 -10.02 9.39 -3.36
C ARG A 129 -10.93 8.28 -3.90
N ALA A 130 -10.64 7.03 -3.59
CA ALA A 130 -11.46 5.88 -3.94
C ALA A 130 -12.43 5.48 -2.82
N GLY A 131 -12.40 6.14 -1.65
CA GLY A 131 -13.19 5.76 -0.47
C GLY A 131 -12.68 4.48 0.21
N VAL A 132 -11.41 4.12 -0.01
CA VAL A 132 -10.75 2.93 0.55
C VAL A 132 -9.90 3.35 1.75
N ARG A 133 -9.94 2.57 2.83
CA ARG A 133 -9.08 2.78 4.00
C ARG A 133 -7.61 2.59 3.65
N SER A 134 -6.71 3.18 4.41
CA SER A 134 -5.29 3.21 4.10
C SER A 134 -4.38 2.88 5.29
N ILE A 135 -3.31 2.14 5.00
CA ILE A 135 -2.21 1.87 5.91
C ILE A 135 -0.96 2.49 5.31
N LEU A 136 -0.29 3.35 6.07
CA LEU A 136 1.06 3.79 5.75
C LEU A 136 2.06 2.86 6.43
N VAL A 137 3.00 2.33 5.67
CA VAL A 137 4.15 1.57 6.18
C VAL A 137 5.45 2.36 6.09
N LYS A 138 6.48 1.96 6.85
CA LYS A 138 7.82 2.52 6.65
C LYS A 138 8.41 1.94 5.35
N PRO A 139 9.16 2.74 4.57
CA PRO A 139 9.79 2.25 3.35
C PRO A 139 10.86 1.21 3.66
N LEU A 140 10.96 0.15 2.84
CA LEU A 140 11.93 -0.93 3.03
C LEU A 140 13.39 -0.47 2.91
N VAL A 141 13.65 0.50 2.04
CA VAL A 141 14.97 1.14 1.90
C VAL A 141 14.82 2.65 1.88
N ALA A 142 15.84 3.36 2.38
CA ALA A 142 15.84 4.83 2.39
C ALA A 142 16.04 5.44 1.00
N SER A 143 16.51 4.65 0.03
CA SER A 143 16.72 5.08 -1.35
C SER A 143 15.42 4.95 -2.15
N ASP A 144 15.19 5.94 -3.01
CA ASP A 144 14.05 6.00 -3.91
C ASP A 144 14.55 6.36 -5.31
N SER A 145 13.82 5.95 -6.35
CA SER A 145 14.06 6.44 -7.71
C SER A 145 13.98 7.98 -7.79
N TRP A 146 14.62 8.59 -8.78
CA TRP A 146 14.70 10.06 -8.88
C TRP A 146 13.32 10.73 -8.95
N SER A 147 12.36 10.14 -9.66
CA SER A 147 10.98 10.66 -9.78
C SER A 147 10.22 10.63 -8.45
N THR A 148 10.56 9.71 -7.54
CA THR A 148 9.97 9.58 -6.21
C THR A 148 10.57 10.56 -5.19
N GLN A 149 11.81 11.04 -5.39
CA GLN A 149 12.45 11.97 -4.44
C GLN A 149 11.76 13.34 -4.34
N VAL A 150 11.20 13.86 -5.45
CA VAL A 150 10.41 15.11 -5.44
C VAL A 150 9.14 14.94 -4.60
N ASN A 151 8.50 13.77 -4.68
CA ASN A 151 7.34 13.45 -3.87
C ASN A 151 7.72 13.41 -2.38
N ARG A 152 8.86 12.80 -2.01
CA ARG A 152 9.34 12.75 -0.62
C ARG A 152 9.55 14.12 0.01
N TRP A 153 10.01 15.12 -0.76
CA TRP A 153 10.11 16.47 -0.23
C TRP A 153 8.74 17.08 0.10
N ARG A 154 7.73 16.86 -0.77
CA ARG A 154 6.36 17.29 -0.50
C ARG A 154 5.75 16.52 0.66
N GLU A 155 6.04 15.22 0.76
CA GLU A 155 5.63 14.38 1.90
C GLU A 155 6.14 14.92 3.21
N ARG A 156 7.44 15.24 3.32
CA ARG A 156 8.00 15.81 4.55
C ARG A 156 7.26 17.07 5.00
N ARG A 157 6.84 17.92 4.07
CA ARG A 157 6.04 19.12 4.40
C ARG A 157 4.63 18.77 4.87
N VAL A 158 3.97 17.81 4.24
CA VAL A 158 2.63 17.38 4.62
C VAL A 158 2.65 16.63 5.95
N TRP A 159 3.63 15.76 6.16
CA TRP A 159 3.85 15.02 7.39
C TRP A 159 4.08 15.94 8.58
N LYS A 160 4.94 16.95 8.44
CA LYS A 160 5.13 17.99 9.48
C LYS A 160 3.83 18.69 9.86
N LYS A 161 2.96 18.97 8.88
CA LYS A 161 1.66 19.60 9.14
C LYS A 161 0.68 18.65 9.82
N LEU A 162 0.72 17.36 9.48
CA LEU A 162 -0.07 16.33 10.18
C LEU A 162 0.38 16.21 11.64
N ILE A 163 1.68 16.13 11.90
CA ILE A 163 2.24 16.06 13.26
C ILE A 163 1.86 17.31 14.06
N ALA A 164 2.01 18.50 13.48
CA ALA A 164 1.67 19.75 14.15
C ALA A 164 0.18 19.84 14.53
N ARG A 165 -0.71 19.13 13.83
CA ARG A 165 -2.15 19.14 14.07
C ARG A 165 -2.61 18.00 14.97
N ASP A 166 -2.10 16.79 14.73
CA ASP A 166 -2.63 15.54 15.27
C ASP A 166 -1.70 14.90 16.31
N GLY A 167 -0.50 15.43 16.52
CA GLY A 167 0.53 14.89 17.41
C GLY A 167 1.50 13.90 16.74
N GLU A 168 2.43 13.38 17.53
CA GLU A 168 3.43 12.42 17.03
C GLU A 168 2.77 11.10 16.56
N PRO A 169 3.25 10.51 15.45
CA PRO A 169 2.67 9.32 14.87
C PRO A 169 3.01 8.08 15.72
N VAL A 170 1.99 7.31 16.09
CA VAL A 170 2.18 6.03 16.78
C VAL A 170 2.21 4.90 15.76
N TRP A 171 3.38 4.32 15.56
CA TRP A 171 3.58 3.17 14.66
C TRP A 171 3.31 1.86 15.40
N LYS A 172 2.47 1.01 14.82
CA LYS A 172 2.16 -0.32 15.38
C LYS A 172 3.06 -1.39 14.79
N THR A 173 3.46 -2.34 15.62
CA THR A 173 4.21 -3.54 15.21
C THR A 173 3.31 -4.71 14.81
N SER A 174 1.99 -4.55 14.93
CA SER A 174 0.99 -5.49 14.47
C SER A 174 -0.35 -4.77 14.31
N LEU A 175 -1.01 -4.95 13.16
CA LEU A 175 -2.35 -4.47 12.90
C LEU A 175 -3.27 -5.60 12.50
#